data_AF-A0ABD3CVP1-F1
#
_entry.id   AF-A0ABD3CVP1-F1
#
_cell.length_a   1.000
_cell.length_b   1.000
_cell.length_c   1.000
_cell.angle_alpha   90.00
_cell.angle_beta   90.00
_cell.angle_gamma   90.00
#
_symmetry.space_group_name_H-M   'P 1'
#
loop_
_entity.id
_entity.type
_entity.pdbx_description
1 polymer ?
#
loop_
_entity_poly.entity_id
_entity_poly.type
_entity_poly.pdbx_seq_one_letter_code
_entity_poly.pdbx_strand_id
1 'polypeptide(L)'
;MNQQRNFLVTVGEDEQMPPQQATVCLKVFDLDKRQEEGSSASSPDCIQILRTFTNQFPEAKITSFVVFEEAPPIIFIALGLDNGCIYCIQGDIARERIKRFMLEVDIGQSIKPHSAITGLGFHVDGPAFQLFAVTPSSVSLFNLMTQTPTGQTLDHICSETATVAISDRLELIIGRPESVYFYEVDSRGPCWVFEGEKKLLVWFRTGKNTFNIYDLKNRLIAHSIVVQEVSHMLCEWGNIVLVMQDKSALFVVEKDMESKLDLLFRKNIYPVAINLVRSQQADAVATAEVLRKYGDHLYSKQDYDEAMAQYINTIGHLEPSYVIQKFLDAQRIYNVTNYLKKLHENGLAAKDHTTLLLNCYMKLKDVEKLDLFIKSEDEHKFDVETAIKVCERLITTSTRCTSKKSGRHEWYLKILLEDLGMYDEALQYINSLELSQADVTIKEYAKILIEL
;
A
#
# COMPACT_ATOMS: atom_id res chain seq x y z
N MET A 1 27.79 20.60 -18.08
CA MET A 1 27.49 19.26 -17.55
C MET A 1 28.80 18.72 -17.01
N ASN A 2 29.00 18.72 -15.69
CA ASN A 2 30.19 18.14 -15.09
C ASN A 2 30.07 16.62 -15.18
N GLN A 3 30.90 16.00 -16.02
CA GLN A 3 30.99 14.56 -16.12
C GLN A 3 31.66 14.06 -14.83
N GLN A 4 30.92 13.37 -13.96
CA GLN A 4 31.50 12.65 -12.83
C GLN A 4 32.54 11.66 -13.36
N ARG A 5 33.72 11.64 -12.77
CA ARG A 5 34.79 10.72 -13.16
C ARG A 5 34.62 9.40 -12.43
N ASN A 6 34.77 8.29 -13.15
CA ASN A 6 34.64 6.97 -12.56
C ASN A 6 35.99 6.55 -11.96
N PHE A 7 36.20 6.79 -10.67
CA PHE A 7 37.40 6.33 -9.97
C PHE A 7 37.12 5.08 -9.14
N LEU A 8 38.07 4.15 -9.16
CA LEU A 8 38.15 3.07 -8.16
C LEU A 8 39.33 3.37 -7.25
N VAL A 9 39.08 3.42 -5.94
CA VAL A 9 40.13 3.56 -4.93
C VAL A 9 40.20 2.29 -4.12
N THR A 10 41.39 1.71 -4.03
CA THR A 10 41.64 0.49 -3.25
C THR A 10 42.69 0.78 -2.20
N VAL A 11 42.55 0.18 -1.02
CA VAL A 11 43.57 0.24 0.03
C VAL A 11 43.88 -1.18 0.50
N GLY A 12 45.16 -1.52 0.61
CA GLY A 12 45.59 -2.86 1.03
C GLY A 12 47.10 -3.06 0.90
N GLU A 13 47.54 -4.25 1.29
CA GLU A 13 48.93 -4.68 1.09
C GLU A 13 49.15 -5.04 -0.38
N ASP A 14 50.28 -4.61 -0.94
CA ASP A 14 50.64 -4.97 -2.32
C ASP A 14 51.44 -6.28 -2.32
N GLU A 15 50.80 -7.39 -2.68
CA GLU A 15 51.42 -8.72 -2.74
C GLU A 15 52.58 -8.82 -3.75
N GLN A 16 52.68 -7.86 -4.69
CA GLN A 16 53.80 -7.79 -5.63
C GLN A 16 55.08 -7.28 -4.98
N MET A 17 54.99 -6.70 -3.77
CA MET A 17 56.16 -6.33 -2.98
C MET A 17 56.63 -7.50 -2.10
N PRO A 18 57.94 -7.66 -1.89
CA PRO A 18 58.46 -8.67 -0.97
C PRO A 18 57.80 -8.53 0.41
N PRO A 19 57.49 -9.62 1.15
CA PRO A 19 56.78 -9.56 2.44
C PRO A 19 57.49 -8.72 3.53
N GLN A 20 58.78 -8.43 3.36
CA GLN A 20 59.56 -7.56 4.23
C GLN A 20 59.39 -6.05 3.92
N GLN A 21 58.73 -5.72 2.80
CA GLN A 21 58.42 -4.38 2.31
C GLN A 21 56.93 -4.22 1.97
N ALA A 22 56.09 -5.19 2.32
CA ALA A 22 54.64 -5.11 2.14
C ALA A 22 54.13 -3.93 2.98
N THR A 23 53.91 -2.80 2.32
CA THR A 23 53.34 -1.61 2.94
C THR A 23 51.91 -1.47 2.46
N VAL A 24 51.01 -1.10 3.37
CA VAL A 24 49.67 -0.70 2.99
C VAL A 24 49.74 0.50 2.03
N CYS A 25 49.21 0.29 0.84
CA CYS A 25 49.18 1.29 -0.22
C CYS A 25 47.75 1.60 -0.62
N LEU A 26 47.56 2.81 -1.12
CA LEU A 26 46.32 3.27 -1.71
C LEU A 26 46.53 3.43 -3.21
N LYS A 27 45.77 2.69 -4.01
CA LYS A 27 45.82 2.76 -5.47
C LYS A 27 44.55 3.45 -5.98
N VAL A 28 44.71 4.38 -6.91
CA VAL A 28 43.61 5.08 -7.58
C VAL A 28 43.62 4.72 -9.05
N PHE A 29 42.51 4.18 -9.53
CA PHE A 29 42.33 3.77 -10.92
C PHE A 29 41.31 4.68 -11.60
N ASP A 30 41.63 5.14 -12.80
CA ASP A 30 40.69 5.78 -13.72
C ASP A 30 39.96 4.66 -14.46
N LEU A 31 38.66 4.52 -14.23
CA LEU A 31 37.85 3.52 -14.93
C LEU A 31 37.46 3.98 -16.34
N ASP A 32 37.58 5.28 -16.63
CA ASP A 32 37.29 5.85 -17.95
C ASP A 32 38.49 5.69 -18.91
N LYS A 33 39.70 5.47 -18.37
CA LYS A 33 40.89 5.13 -19.15
C LYS A 33 41.23 3.65 -18.97
N ARG A 34 41.44 2.95 -20.07
CA ARG A 34 41.83 1.54 -20.03
C ARG A 34 43.18 1.36 -20.71
N GLN A 35 44.06 0.59 -20.09
CA GLN A 35 45.28 0.14 -20.73
C GLN A 35 44.96 -1.09 -21.59
N GLU A 36 45.53 -1.13 -22.79
CA GLU A 36 45.50 -2.33 -23.63
C GLU A 36 46.58 -3.30 -23.14
N GLU A 37 46.17 -4.26 -22.31
CA GLU A 37 46.99 -5.43 -22.03
C GLU A 37 46.73 -6.50 -23.12
N GLY A 38 47.80 -7.12 -23.59
CA GLY A 38 47.77 -8.04 -24.74
C GLY A 38 46.72 -9.14 -24.63
N SER A 39 45.98 -9.32 -25.73
CA SER A 39 44.89 -10.29 -25.95
C SER A 39 43.74 -10.25 -24.92
N SER A 40 42.70 -9.48 -25.28
CA SER A 40 41.30 -9.55 -24.83
C SER A 40 40.92 -9.08 -23.42
N ALA A 41 41.86 -8.66 -22.56
CA ALA A 41 41.54 -8.05 -21.27
C ALA A 41 42.07 -6.61 -21.19
N SER A 42 41.17 -5.64 -21.01
CA SER A 42 41.52 -4.24 -20.77
C SER A 42 41.45 -3.94 -19.27
N SER A 43 42.58 -3.60 -18.63
CA SER A 43 42.64 -3.21 -17.22
C SER A 43 42.39 -1.70 -17.07
N PRO A 44 41.76 -1.23 -15.98
CA PRO A 44 41.63 0.20 -15.73
C PRO A 44 43.00 0.82 -15.44
N ASP A 45 43.20 2.05 -15.92
CA ASP A 45 44.48 2.74 -15.81
C ASP A 45 44.77 3.13 -14.35
N CYS A 46 45.87 2.63 -13.77
CA CYS A 46 46.28 3.00 -12.42
C CYS A 46 46.95 4.38 -12.46
N ILE A 47 46.20 5.40 -12.04
CA ILE A 47 46.66 6.79 -12.06
C ILE A 47 47.77 7.01 -11.06
N GLN A 48 47.63 6.42 -9.86
CA GLN A 48 48.54 6.70 -8.78
C GLN A 48 48.55 5.60 -7.71
N ILE A 49 49.73 5.38 -7.12
CA ILE A 49 49.95 4.53 -5.96
C ILE A 49 50.57 5.38 -4.84
N LEU A 50 49.83 5.54 -3.74
CA LEU A 50 50.29 6.26 -2.56
C LEU A 50 50.64 5.28 -1.44
N ARG A 51 51.77 5.49 -0.79
CA ARG A 51 52.01 4.88 0.53
C ARG A 51 51.06 5.50 1.54
N THR A 52 50.23 4.67 2.18
CA THR A 52 49.19 5.12 3.09
C THR A 52 49.81 5.73 4.36
N PHE A 53 50.58 4.93 5.09
CA PHE A 53 51.22 5.34 6.35
C PHE A 53 52.63 5.89 6.15
N THR A 54 53.05 6.81 7.01
CA THR A 54 54.35 7.47 6.97
C THR A 54 54.95 7.59 8.36
N ASN A 55 56.19 8.08 8.47
CA ASN A 55 56.80 8.33 9.78
C ASN A 55 56.01 9.34 10.63
N GLN A 56 55.28 10.27 10.00
CA GLN A 56 54.43 11.24 10.70
C GLN A 56 53.06 10.65 11.06
N PHE A 57 52.61 9.63 10.33
CA PHE A 57 51.29 9.01 10.46
C PHE A 57 51.50 7.50 10.57
N PRO A 58 51.74 6.98 11.80
CA PRO A 58 52.15 5.60 12.01
C PRO A 58 51.08 4.62 11.53
N GLU A 59 51.53 3.42 11.20
CA GLU A 59 50.66 2.35 10.75
C GLU A 59 49.72 1.90 11.88
N ALA A 60 48.45 1.79 11.52
CA ALA A 60 47.37 1.32 12.35
C ALA A 60 46.42 0.49 11.50
N LYS A 61 45.66 -0.41 12.11
CA LYS A 61 44.75 -1.26 11.36
C LYS A 61 43.59 -0.42 10.82
N ILE A 62 43.39 -0.46 9.51
CA ILE A 62 42.23 0.20 8.86
C ILE A 62 40.98 -0.63 9.16
N THR A 63 39.97 0.00 9.74
CA THR A 63 38.71 -0.63 10.17
C THR A 63 37.51 -0.15 9.38
N SER A 64 37.58 1.03 8.75
CA SER A 64 36.56 1.54 7.84
C SER A 64 37.17 2.46 6.80
N PHE A 65 36.49 2.63 5.66
CA PHE A 65 37.00 3.35 4.50
C PHE A 65 35.85 4.03 3.77
N VAL A 66 36.02 5.30 3.43
CA VAL A 66 35.09 6.03 2.58
C VAL A 66 35.84 7.04 1.72
N VAL A 67 35.35 7.24 0.50
CA VAL A 67 35.88 8.21 -0.47
C VAL A 67 34.76 9.12 -0.90
N PHE A 68 35.09 10.40 -1.03
CA PHE A 68 34.21 11.45 -1.50
C PHE A 68 34.93 12.31 -2.55
N GLU A 69 34.25 12.65 -3.64
CA GLU A 69 34.76 13.61 -4.62
C GLU A 69 34.25 15.01 -4.24
N GLU A 70 35.13 15.86 -3.72
CA GLU A 70 34.78 17.22 -3.29
C GLU A 70 34.49 18.12 -4.49
N ALA A 71 35.42 18.14 -5.44
CA ALA A 71 35.27 18.81 -6.72
C ALA A 71 36.32 18.21 -7.68
N PRO A 72 36.01 17.85 -8.93
CA PRO A 72 37.00 17.27 -9.83
C PRO A 72 38.23 18.20 -9.99
N PRO A 73 39.48 17.76 -9.74
CA PRO A 73 39.96 16.39 -9.48
C PRO A 73 40.26 16.07 -8.00
N ILE A 74 39.83 16.91 -7.06
CA ILE A 74 40.05 16.80 -5.63
C ILE A 74 39.16 15.70 -5.06
N ILE A 75 39.80 14.67 -4.50
CA ILE A 75 39.12 13.63 -3.72
C ILE A 75 39.52 13.72 -2.26
N PHE A 76 38.60 13.29 -1.41
CA PHE A 76 38.77 13.16 0.02
C PHE A 76 38.63 11.68 0.38
N ILE A 77 39.70 11.12 0.92
CA ILE A 77 39.75 9.76 1.45
C ILE A 77 39.78 9.83 2.97
N ALA A 78 38.90 9.10 3.64
CA ALA A 78 38.91 8.93 5.08
C ALA A 78 39.08 7.44 5.43
N LEU A 79 40.09 7.15 6.25
CA LEU A 79 40.44 5.83 6.75
C LEU A 79 40.22 5.80 8.25
N GLY A 80 39.21 5.06 8.69
CA GLY A 80 38.98 4.81 10.12
C GLY A 80 39.96 3.77 10.63
N LEU A 81 40.52 4.01 11.82
CA LEU A 81 41.56 3.18 12.42
C LEU A 81 41.08 2.51 13.70
N ASP A 82 41.78 1.46 14.13
CA ASP A 82 41.50 0.72 15.36
C ASP A 82 41.80 1.49 16.66
N ASN A 83 42.56 2.57 16.56
CA ASN A 83 42.94 3.44 17.68
C ASN A 83 42.03 4.67 17.84
N GLY A 84 40.82 4.67 17.28
CA GLY A 84 39.86 5.77 17.39
C GLY A 84 40.21 7.03 16.62
N CYS A 85 41.23 6.96 15.77
CA CYS A 85 41.58 8.03 14.86
C CYS A 85 41.02 7.80 13.45
N ILE A 86 40.85 8.88 12.71
CA ILE A 86 40.52 8.87 11.29
C ILE A 86 41.67 9.54 10.56
N TYR A 87 42.30 8.81 9.65
CA TYR A 87 43.35 9.34 8.80
C TYR A 87 42.76 9.85 7.49
N CYS A 88 42.94 11.14 7.25
CA CYS A 88 42.36 11.85 6.11
C CYS A 88 43.44 12.21 5.09
N ILE A 89 43.17 11.92 3.82
CA ILE A 89 43.98 12.32 2.67
C ILE A 89 43.08 13.10 1.72
N GLN A 90 43.40 14.37 1.48
CA GLN A 90 42.59 15.27 0.68
C GLN A 90 43.45 15.95 -0.37
N GLY A 91 43.02 15.97 -1.64
CA GLY A 91 43.70 16.73 -2.68
C GLY A 91 43.63 16.10 -4.06
N ASP A 92 44.43 16.65 -4.98
CA ASP A 92 44.62 16.09 -6.33
C ASP A 92 45.68 14.98 -6.26
N ILE A 93 45.19 13.74 -6.16
CA ILE A 93 46.02 12.54 -6.01
C ILE A 93 46.90 12.32 -7.24
N ALA A 94 46.37 12.57 -8.44
CA ALA A 94 47.09 12.35 -9.70
C ALA A 94 48.32 13.27 -9.83
N ARG A 95 48.31 14.43 -9.16
CA ARG A 95 49.43 15.39 -9.13
C ARG A 95 50.21 15.39 -7.82
N GLU A 96 49.92 14.47 -6.91
CA GLU A 96 50.49 14.40 -5.55
C GLU A 96 50.35 15.69 -4.73
N ARG A 97 49.33 16.52 -5.04
CA ARG A 97 49.04 17.74 -4.29
C ARG A 97 48.07 17.41 -3.17
N ILE A 98 48.57 16.69 -2.17
CA ILE A 98 47.77 16.09 -1.10
C ILE A 98 48.07 16.71 0.26
N LYS A 99 47.01 16.94 1.04
CA LYS A 99 47.04 17.26 2.46
C LYS A 99 46.71 15.99 3.25
N ARG A 100 47.48 15.76 4.32
CA ARG A 100 47.31 14.63 5.24
C ARG A 100 47.09 15.16 6.65
N PHE A 101 46.10 14.63 7.34
CA PHE A 101 45.82 15.00 8.73
C PHE A 101 45.06 13.88 9.44
N MET A 102 45.04 13.94 10.77
CA MET A 102 44.28 13.03 11.61
C MET A 102 43.14 13.76 12.30
N LEU A 103 42.02 13.06 12.43
CA LEU A 103 40.93 13.41 13.33
C LEU A 103 40.92 12.39 14.45
N GLU A 104 40.58 12.82 15.66
CA GLU A 104 40.49 11.95 16.82
C GLU A 104 39.06 12.02 17.37
N VAL A 105 38.45 10.86 17.61
CA VAL A 105 37.13 10.78 18.23
C VAL A 105 37.29 10.80 19.76
N ASP A 106 36.36 11.47 20.45
CA ASP A 106 36.31 11.56 21.91
C ASP A 106 37.51 12.27 22.58
N ILE A 107 38.01 13.33 21.92
CA ILE A 107 39.08 14.21 22.44
C ILE A 107 38.74 14.65 23.88
N GLY A 108 39.57 14.25 24.83
CA GLY A 108 39.47 14.65 26.24
C GLY A 108 38.83 13.64 27.20
N GLN A 109 38.32 12.49 26.71
CA GLN A 109 37.84 11.41 27.58
C GLN A 109 38.95 10.41 27.91
N SER A 110 39.97 10.85 28.65
CA SER A 110 41.16 10.09 29.09
C SER A 110 40.87 8.74 29.80
N ILE A 111 39.62 8.43 30.12
CA ILE A 111 39.21 7.29 30.96
C ILE A 111 38.81 6.08 30.11
N LYS A 112 38.48 6.25 28.83
CA LYS A 112 38.05 5.14 27.95
C LYS A 112 39.15 4.78 26.95
N PRO A 113 39.42 3.49 26.72
CA PRO A 113 40.28 3.09 25.62
C PRO A 113 39.70 3.60 24.30
N HIS A 114 40.54 4.17 23.44
CA HIS A 114 40.12 4.57 22.11
C HIS A 114 39.54 3.35 21.40
N SER A 115 38.32 3.50 20.91
CA SER A 115 37.59 2.44 20.27
C SER A 115 37.72 2.57 18.76
N ALA A 116 37.79 1.43 18.07
CA ALA A 116 37.96 1.41 16.62
C ALA A 116 36.85 2.20 15.90
N ILE A 117 37.20 2.88 14.80
CA ILE A 117 36.21 3.52 13.94
C ILE A 117 35.50 2.45 13.10
N THR A 118 34.24 2.16 13.43
CA THR A 118 33.45 1.08 12.82
C THR A 118 32.64 1.54 11.61
N GLY A 119 32.48 2.84 11.42
CA GLY A 119 31.80 3.37 10.24
C GLY A 119 32.13 4.83 9.98
N LEU A 120 32.09 5.18 8.70
CA LEU A 120 32.34 6.52 8.20
C LEU A 120 31.29 6.87 7.15
N GLY A 121 31.01 8.16 7.01
CA GLY A 121 30.11 8.62 5.96
C GLY A 121 30.17 10.12 5.77
N PHE A 122 30.20 10.55 4.52
CA PHE A 122 30.19 11.98 4.20
C PHE A 122 28.76 12.51 4.15
N HIS A 123 28.57 13.67 4.77
CA HIS A 123 27.43 14.54 4.55
C HIS A 123 27.89 15.76 3.77
N VAL A 124 27.14 16.14 2.74
CA VAL A 124 27.51 17.24 1.84
C VAL A 124 26.29 18.10 1.59
N ASP A 125 26.39 19.38 1.94
CA ASP A 125 25.40 20.40 1.66
C ASP A 125 26.08 21.62 1.00
N GLY A 126 25.95 21.69 -0.33
CA GLY A 126 26.64 22.69 -1.14
C GLY A 126 28.17 22.62 -0.96
N PRO A 127 28.84 23.72 -0.55
CA PRO A 127 30.28 23.71 -0.30
C PRO A 127 30.64 23.09 1.05
N ALA A 128 29.70 22.92 1.97
CA ALA A 128 29.96 22.38 3.29
C ALA A 128 29.94 20.85 3.24
N PHE A 129 31.03 20.22 3.66
CA PHE A 129 31.06 18.78 3.85
C PHE A 129 31.55 18.43 5.25
N GLN A 130 30.92 17.41 5.81
CA GLN A 130 31.14 16.93 7.16
C GLN A 130 31.32 15.42 7.11
N LEU A 131 32.05 14.89 8.09
CA LEU A 131 32.35 13.48 8.17
C LEU A 131 31.73 12.90 9.45
N PHE A 132 30.74 12.02 9.26
CA PHE A 132 30.26 11.17 10.32
C PHE A 132 31.33 10.12 10.64
N ALA A 133 31.52 9.89 11.93
CA ALA A 133 32.37 8.85 12.47
C ALA A 133 31.61 8.06 13.53
N VAL A 134 31.63 6.75 13.42
CA VAL A 134 30.95 5.84 14.34
C VAL A 134 31.99 5.01 15.06
N THR A 135 31.87 4.96 16.38
CA THR A 135 32.60 4.04 17.24
C THR A 135 31.60 3.16 18.00
N PRO A 136 32.07 2.10 18.69
CA PRO A 136 31.24 1.34 19.62
C PRO A 136 30.55 2.17 20.70
N SER A 137 31.11 3.33 21.05
CA SER A 137 30.67 4.16 22.17
C SER A 137 30.03 5.48 21.78
N SER A 138 30.19 5.93 20.53
CA SER A 138 29.80 7.28 20.14
C SER A 138 29.52 7.42 18.64
N VAL A 139 28.72 8.42 18.30
CA VAL A 139 28.53 8.93 16.94
C VAL A 139 28.98 10.37 16.94
N SER A 140 30.01 10.68 16.14
CA SER A 140 30.59 12.01 16.05
C SER A 140 30.48 12.56 14.64
N LEU A 141 30.47 13.89 14.54
CA LEU A 141 30.44 14.62 13.28
C LEU A 141 31.57 15.64 13.27
N PHE A 142 32.42 15.56 12.25
CA PHE A 142 33.50 16.51 12.04
C PHE A 142 33.14 17.52 10.97
N ASN A 143 33.24 18.80 11.30
CA ASN A 143 33.22 19.86 10.32
C ASN A 143 34.62 20.03 9.72
N LEU A 144 34.72 19.82 8.41
CA LEU A 144 35.98 19.82 7.68
C LEU A 144 36.26 21.15 6.95
N MET A 145 35.34 22.12 7.06
CA MET A 145 35.45 23.43 6.39
C MET A 145 36.37 24.41 7.11
N THR A 146 36.64 24.17 8.39
CA THR A 146 37.52 25.01 9.21
C THR A 146 38.99 24.61 9.02
N GLN A 147 39.91 25.59 9.13
CA GLN A 147 41.35 25.31 9.00
C GLN A 147 41.82 24.18 9.93
N THR A 148 41.27 24.17 11.14
CA THR A 148 41.35 23.06 12.09
C THR A 148 39.98 22.38 12.14
N PRO A 149 39.86 21.11 11.71
CA PRO A 149 38.61 20.37 11.81
C PRO A 149 38.07 20.38 13.23
N THR A 150 36.76 20.63 13.38
CA THR A 150 36.09 20.61 14.68
C THR A 150 35.14 19.42 14.76
N GLY A 151 35.22 18.64 15.84
CA GLY A 151 34.34 17.50 16.09
C GLY A 151 33.26 17.82 17.11
N GLN A 152 32.05 17.31 16.90
CA GLN A 152 31.00 17.24 17.91
C GLN A 152 30.51 15.81 18.06
N THR A 153 30.13 15.40 19.27
CA THR A 153 29.50 14.11 19.49
C THR A 153 27.99 14.27 19.42
N LEU A 154 27.36 13.60 18.46
CA LEU A 154 25.90 13.60 18.23
C LEU A 154 25.17 12.64 19.17
N ASP A 155 25.81 11.53 19.52
CA ASP A 155 25.25 10.50 20.39
C ASP A 155 26.38 9.84 21.20
N HIS A 156 26.21 9.75 22.51
CA HIS A 156 27.15 9.08 23.43
C HIS A 156 26.79 7.61 23.70
N ILE A 157 25.81 7.11 22.95
CA ILE A 157 25.35 5.73 23.01
C ILE A 157 25.46 5.17 21.61
N CYS A 158 26.10 4.01 21.45
CA CYS A 158 26.14 3.26 20.20
C CYS A 158 26.15 1.76 20.52
N SER A 159 26.74 0.93 19.65
CA SER A 159 26.90 -0.51 19.88
C SER A 159 28.19 -1.00 19.24
N GLU A 160 28.87 -1.94 19.90
CA GLU A 160 30.01 -2.68 19.32
C GLU A 160 29.63 -3.41 18.02
N THR A 161 28.36 -3.72 17.83
CA THR A 161 27.82 -4.46 16.67
C THR A 161 27.13 -3.56 15.64
N ALA A 162 27.29 -2.24 15.75
CA ALA A 162 26.58 -1.28 14.90
C ALA A 162 27.04 -1.37 13.44
N THR A 163 26.09 -1.54 12.53
CA THR A 163 26.31 -1.48 11.08
C THR A 163 25.95 -0.11 10.53
N VAL A 164 26.71 0.38 9.57
CA VAL A 164 26.59 1.75 9.06
C VAL A 164 26.32 1.75 7.56
N ALA A 165 25.41 2.62 7.12
CA ALA A 165 25.29 3.04 5.72
C ALA A 165 24.98 4.53 5.63
N ILE A 166 25.04 5.04 4.41
CA ILE A 166 24.69 6.42 4.10
C ILE A 166 23.50 6.42 3.15
N SER A 167 22.47 7.19 3.48
CA SER A 167 21.28 7.35 2.65
C SER A 167 21.59 8.12 1.35
N ASP A 168 20.66 8.13 0.41
CA ASP A 168 20.75 8.96 -0.81
C ASP A 168 20.66 10.46 -0.49
N ARG A 169 20.16 10.81 0.70
CA ARG A 169 20.15 12.16 1.28
C ARG A 169 21.40 12.46 2.11
N LEU A 170 22.39 11.56 2.07
CA LEU A 170 23.61 11.66 2.86
C LEU A 170 23.35 11.70 4.38
N GLU A 171 22.27 11.05 4.82
CA GLU A 171 21.99 10.82 6.24
C GLU A 171 22.73 9.55 6.68
N LEU A 172 23.36 9.60 7.84
CA LEU A 172 24.01 8.42 8.40
C LEU A 172 22.95 7.49 9.00
N ILE A 173 22.94 6.24 8.55
CA ILE A 173 22.06 5.20 9.04
C ILE A 173 22.89 4.25 9.90
N ILE A 174 22.48 4.08 11.15
CA ILE A 174 23.10 3.15 12.09
C ILE A 174 22.07 2.09 12.49
N GLY A 175 22.37 0.85 12.12
CA GLY A 175 21.64 -0.32 12.61
C GLY A 175 22.17 -0.75 13.96
N ARG A 176 21.36 -0.59 15.01
CA ARG A 176 21.64 -1.07 16.37
C ARG A 176 20.78 -2.30 16.69
N PRO A 177 21.07 -3.07 17.74
CA PRO A 177 20.25 -4.22 18.12
C PRO A 177 18.76 -3.88 18.28
N GLU A 178 18.42 -2.71 18.80
CA GLU A 178 17.05 -2.28 19.09
C GLU A 178 16.31 -1.66 17.89
N SER A 179 17.01 -0.98 16.98
CA SER A 179 16.38 -0.27 15.86
C SER A 179 17.36 0.26 14.82
N VAL A 180 16.83 0.84 13.74
CA VAL A 180 17.60 1.55 12.71
C VAL A 180 17.43 3.05 12.92
N TYR A 181 18.54 3.72 13.23
CA TYR A 181 18.60 5.15 13.53
C TYR A 181 19.13 5.93 12.34
N PHE A 182 18.51 7.08 12.08
CA PHE A 182 19.00 8.07 11.13
C PHE A 182 19.67 9.20 11.91
N TYR A 183 20.78 9.71 11.39
CA TYR A 183 21.53 10.82 11.95
C TYR A 183 21.65 11.90 10.88
N GLU A 184 21.26 13.10 11.29
CA GLU A 184 21.42 14.33 10.54
C GLU A 184 22.56 15.15 11.16
N VAL A 185 22.88 16.27 10.55
CA VAL A 185 24.01 17.13 10.96
C VAL A 185 23.89 17.64 12.39
N ASP A 186 22.68 18.00 12.79
CA ASP A 186 22.43 18.67 14.08
C ASP A 186 21.93 17.71 15.16
N SER A 187 21.37 16.56 14.77
CA SER A 187 20.68 15.70 15.72
C SER A 187 20.46 14.27 15.22
N ARG A 188 20.01 13.44 16.16
CA ARG A 188 19.43 12.14 15.87
C ARG A 188 18.07 12.33 15.18
N GLY A 189 17.98 11.88 13.94
CA GLY A 189 16.77 11.88 13.12
C GLY A 189 15.80 10.75 13.49
N PRO A 190 14.89 10.37 12.58
CA PRO A 190 13.89 9.34 12.86
C PRO A 190 14.53 7.98 13.16
N CYS A 191 13.83 7.16 13.93
CA CYS A 191 14.22 5.79 14.17
C CYS A 191 13.10 4.84 13.77
N TRP A 192 13.49 3.71 13.20
CA TRP A 192 12.58 2.64 12.81
C TRP A 192 12.85 1.45 13.71
N VAL A 193 11.90 1.18 14.59
CA VAL A 193 12.03 0.11 15.58
C VAL A 193 12.01 -1.25 14.86
N PHE A 194 13.15 -1.92 14.89
CA PHE A 194 13.39 -3.22 14.29
C PHE A 194 14.33 -3.95 15.26
N GLU A 195 13.83 -4.80 16.15
CA GLU A 195 14.68 -5.54 17.10
C GLU A 195 15.49 -6.66 16.40
N GLY A 196 16.70 -6.94 16.90
CA GLY A 196 17.63 -7.98 16.45
C GLY A 196 19.01 -7.44 16.08
N GLU A 197 20.07 -8.25 16.22
CA GLU A 197 21.42 -7.85 15.80
C GLU A 197 21.47 -7.56 14.29
N LYS A 198 22.02 -6.40 13.89
CA LYS A 198 22.14 -6.02 12.48
C LYS A 198 23.51 -6.47 11.97
N LYS A 199 23.53 -7.44 11.06
CA LYS A 199 24.78 -7.99 10.49
C LYS A 199 25.28 -7.21 9.28
N LEU A 200 24.34 -6.72 8.48
CA LEU A 200 24.61 -5.92 7.30
C LEU A 200 23.52 -4.86 7.19
N LEU A 201 23.92 -3.61 7.14
CA LEU A 201 23.07 -2.51 6.78
C LEU A 201 23.68 -1.90 5.55
N VAL A 202 23.07 -2.20 4.41
CA VAL A 202 23.35 -1.50 3.18
C VAL A 202 22.20 -0.54 3.02
N TRP A 203 22.52 0.72 2.73
CA TRP A 203 21.56 1.57 2.08
C TRP A 203 21.69 1.32 0.61
N PHE A 204 20.93 0.34 0.19
CA PHE A 204 20.56 0.16 -1.17
C PHE A 204 19.13 0.62 -1.20
N ARG A 205 18.67 1.11 -2.34
CA ARG A 205 17.26 0.93 -2.62
C ARG A 205 17.05 -0.60 -2.76
N THR A 206 16.79 -1.36 -1.65
CA THR A 206 16.07 -2.68 -1.47
C THR A 206 16.32 -3.36 -0.04
N GLY A 207 15.81 -4.56 0.41
CA GLY A 207 15.94 -5.07 1.85
C GLY A 207 15.57 -6.56 2.25
N LYS A 208 16.14 -7.11 3.40
CA LYS A 208 16.01 -8.45 4.14
C LYS A 208 16.29 -9.80 3.36
N ASN A 209 16.97 -10.84 3.94
CA ASN A 209 16.95 -12.25 3.38
C ASN A 209 15.65 -12.99 3.74
N THR A 210 14.75 -12.33 4.45
CA THR A 210 13.36 -12.52 4.10
C THR A 210 13.10 -11.61 2.94
N PHE A 211 13.03 -12.20 1.76
CA PHE A 211 12.62 -11.44 0.60
C PHE A 211 11.13 -11.11 0.80
N ASN A 212 10.90 -9.87 1.23
CA ASN A 212 9.58 -9.36 1.52
C ASN A 212 9.16 -8.45 0.38
N ILE A 213 8.08 -8.84 -0.31
CA ILE A 213 7.37 -7.95 -1.21
C ILE A 213 6.27 -7.29 -0.38
N TYR A 214 6.40 -5.99 -0.18
CA TYR A 214 5.38 -5.16 0.46
C TYR A 214 4.48 -4.56 -0.63
N ASP A 215 3.18 -4.82 -0.59
CA ASP A 215 2.18 -4.11 -1.40
C ASP A 215 1.76 -2.84 -0.64
N LEU A 216 2.26 -1.71 -1.13
CA LEU A 216 2.03 -0.41 -0.52
C LEU A 216 0.60 0.11 -0.74
N LYS A 217 -0.07 -0.25 -1.85
CA LYS A 217 -1.44 0.19 -2.15
C LYS A 217 -2.43 -0.45 -1.17
N ASN A 218 -2.21 -1.72 -0.86
CA ASN A 218 -3.05 -2.49 0.05
C ASN A 218 -2.47 -2.61 1.48
N ARG A 219 -1.34 -1.94 1.76
CA ARG A 219 -0.63 -1.90 3.06
C ARG A 219 -0.40 -3.28 3.67
N LEU A 220 0.05 -4.23 2.86
CA LEU A 220 0.23 -5.63 3.26
C LEU A 220 1.58 -6.20 2.83
N ILE A 221 1.99 -7.27 3.48
CA ILE A 221 3.13 -8.08 3.05
C ILE A 221 2.61 -9.09 2.03
N ALA A 222 2.82 -8.81 0.74
CA ALA A 222 2.32 -9.59 -0.38
C ALA A 222 3.07 -10.92 -0.53
N HIS A 223 4.37 -10.88 -0.29
CA HIS A 223 5.20 -12.06 -0.24
C HIS A 223 6.22 -11.92 0.88
N SER A 224 6.47 -13.03 1.56
CA SER A 224 7.51 -13.13 2.58
C SER A 224 8.05 -14.53 2.45
N ILE A 225 9.26 -14.63 1.91
CA ILE A 225 9.94 -15.91 1.75
C ILE A 225 11.32 -15.80 2.36
N VAL A 226 11.70 -16.86 3.05
CA VAL A 226 13.05 -17.02 3.55
C VAL A 226 13.92 -17.42 2.37
N VAL A 227 14.95 -16.63 2.10
CA VAL A 227 15.92 -16.89 1.04
C VAL A 227 17.31 -17.12 1.63
N GLN A 228 18.12 -17.86 0.88
CA GLN A 228 19.53 -18.06 1.21
C GLN A 228 20.31 -16.75 1.01
N GLU A 229 21.63 -16.77 1.25
CA GLU A 229 22.47 -15.59 1.08
C GLU A 229 22.44 -15.07 -0.36
N VAL A 230 21.74 -13.96 -0.56
CA VAL A 230 21.65 -13.28 -1.84
C VAL A 230 22.98 -12.56 -2.09
N SER A 231 23.74 -13.02 -3.07
CA SER A 231 24.92 -12.30 -3.56
C SER A 231 24.50 -11.12 -4.42
N HIS A 232 23.47 -11.30 -5.26
CA HIS A 232 22.94 -10.27 -6.14
C HIS A 232 21.43 -10.38 -6.27
N MET A 233 20.73 -9.25 -6.26
CA MET A 233 19.32 -9.18 -6.63
C MET A 233 19.19 -8.46 -7.97
N LEU A 234 18.49 -9.08 -8.92
CA LEU A 234 18.24 -8.58 -10.28
C LEU A 234 16.72 -8.49 -10.51
N CYS A 235 16.27 -7.56 -11.35
CA CYS A 235 14.87 -7.42 -11.71
C CYS A 235 14.75 -7.35 -13.24
N GLU A 236 14.46 -8.46 -13.89
CA GLU A 236 14.43 -8.56 -15.36
C GLU A 236 13.22 -9.38 -15.85
N TRP A 237 12.70 -9.03 -17.03
CA TRP A 237 11.57 -9.71 -17.70
C TRP A 237 10.29 -9.86 -16.86
N GLY A 238 10.02 -8.91 -15.98
CA GLY A 238 8.86 -8.95 -15.07
C GLY A 238 9.04 -9.86 -13.85
N ASN A 239 10.27 -10.31 -13.56
CA ASN A 239 10.59 -11.18 -12.44
C ASN A 239 11.65 -10.58 -11.53
N ILE A 240 11.65 -10.98 -10.25
CA ILE A 240 12.73 -10.66 -9.31
C ILE A 240 13.59 -11.90 -9.15
N VAL A 241 14.87 -11.79 -9.50
CA VAL A 241 15.85 -12.87 -9.46
C VAL A 241 16.80 -12.62 -8.30
N LEU A 242 16.85 -13.56 -7.37
CA LEU A 242 17.80 -13.55 -6.28
C LEU A 242 18.88 -14.56 -6.61
N VAL A 243 20.07 -14.08 -6.95
CA VAL A 243 21.27 -14.90 -7.12
C VAL A 243 21.84 -15.15 -5.75
N MET A 244 21.92 -16.43 -5.40
CA MET A 244 22.43 -16.89 -4.14
C MET A 244 23.94 -17.10 -4.22
N GLN A 245 24.59 -17.12 -3.07
CA GLN A 245 26.03 -17.33 -2.94
C GLN A 245 26.48 -18.73 -3.38
N ASP A 246 25.60 -19.74 -3.30
CA ASP A 246 25.81 -21.10 -3.82
C ASP A 246 25.69 -21.19 -5.37
N LYS A 247 25.52 -20.04 -6.03
CA LYS A 247 25.28 -19.86 -7.46
C LYS A 247 23.91 -20.36 -7.94
N SER A 248 23.00 -20.71 -7.03
CA SER A 248 21.59 -20.93 -7.36
C SER A 248 20.85 -19.60 -7.58
N ALA A 249 19.73 -19.64 -8.29
CA ALA A 249 18.90 -18.47 -8.53
C ALA A 249 17.44 -18.75 -8.18
N LEU A 250 16.84 -17.89 -7.35
CA LEU A 250 15.41 -17.92 -7.07
C LEU A 250 14.69 -16.93 -7.97
N PHE A 251 13.75 -17.42 -8.77
CA PHE A 251 12.87 -16.60 -9.60
C PHE A 251 11.56 -16.36 -8.87
N VAL A 252 11.32 -15.11 -8.49
CA VAL A 252 10.02 -14.68 -7.96
C VAL A 252 9.19 -14.18 -9.13
N VAL A 253 8.20 -15.00 -9.49
CA VAL A 253 7.27 -14.77 -10.60
C VAL A 253 5.91 -14.34 -10.06
N GLU A 254 5.28 -13.40 -10.75
CA GLU A 254 3.94 -12.95 -10.40
C GLU A 254 2.91 -14.06 -10.65
N LYS A 255 2.07 -14.34 -9.64
CA LYS A 255 0.96 -15.30 -9.77
C LYS A 255 -0.14 -14.74 -10.67
N ASP A 256 -0.86 -15.64 -11.33
CA ASP A 256 -2.08 -15.34 -12.07
C ASP A 256 -3.20 -14.84 -11.14
N MET A 257 -4.23 -14.24 -11.74
CA MET A 257 -5.32 -13.60 -11.02
C MET A 257 -6.14 -14.57 -10.15
N GLU A 258 -6.40 -15.77 -10.66
CA GLU A 258 -7.18 -16.80 -9.94
C GLU A 258 -6.44 -17.25 -8.69
N SER A 259 -5.14 -17.57 -8.83
CA SER A 259 -4.27 -17.93 -7.69
C SER A 259 -4.18 -16.84 -6.63
N LYS A 260 -4.16 -15.55 -7.02
CA LYS A 260 -4.12 -14.42 -6.09
C LYS A 260 -5.43 -14.31 -5.30
N LEU A 261 -6.57 -14.41 -5.99
CA LEU A 261 -7.88 -14.36 -5.36
C LEU A 261 -8.06 -15.50 -4.35
N ASP A 262 -7.65 -16.70 -4.71
CA ASP A 262 -7.70 -17.86 -3.81
C ASP A 262 -6.88 -17.67 -2.53
N LEU A 263 -5.69 -17.08 -2.63
CA LEU A 263 -4.87 -16.75 -1.45
C LEU A 263 -5.53 -15.71 -0.55
N LEU A 264 -6.16 -14.69 -1.15
CA LEU A 264 -6.86 -13.64 -0.40
C LEU A 264 -8.12 -14.17 0.28
N PHE A 265 -8.87 -15.06 -0.38
CA PHE A 265 -10.03 -15.72 0.22
C PHE A 265 -9.63 -16.62 1.38
N ARG A 266 -8.57 -17.43 1.25
CA ARG A 266 -8.07 -18.28 2.35
C ARG A 266 -7.63 -17.46 3.56
N LYS A 267 -7.06 -16.26 3.35
CA LYS A 267 -6.67 -15.34 4.43
C LYS A 267 -7.79 -14.43 4.93
N ASN A 268 -8.99 -14.53 4.35
CA ASN A 268 -10.15 -13.67 4.64
C ASN A 268 -9.90 -12.16 4.42
N ILE A 269 -9.03 -11.79 3.47
CA ILE A 269 -8.67 -10.39 3.17
C ILE A 269 -9.42 -9.91 1.91
N TYR A 270 -10.75 -9.84 2.02
CA TYR A 270 -11.64 -9.52 0.90
C TYR A 270 -11.57 -8.07 0.37
N PRO A 271 -11.37 -7.02 1.19
CA PRO A 271 -11.23 -5.66 0.65
C PRO A 271 -10.08 -5.53 -0.36
N VAL A 272 -8.97 -6.24 -0.11
CA VAL A 272 -7.83 -6.32 -1.02
C VAL A 272 -8.19 -7.07 -2.30
N ALA A 273 -8.99 -8.14 -2.21
CA ALA A 273 -9.46 -8.88 -3.38
C ALA A 273 -10.33 -8.00 -4.30
N ILE A 274 -11.23 -7.18 -3.74
CA ILE A 274 -12.06 -6.24 -4.53
C ILE A 274 -11.19 -5.21 -5.24
N ASN A 275 -10.19 -4.64 -4.54
CA ASN A 275 -9.26 -3.69 -5.14
C ASN A 275 -8.44 -4.33 -6.26
N LEU A 276 -8.01 -5.59 -6.10
CA LEU A 276 -7.27 -6.32 -7.11
C LEU A 276 -8.08 -6.44 -8.41
N VAL A 277 -9.32 -6.91 -8.33
CA VAL A 277 -10.21 -7.12 -9.50
C VAL A 277 -10.52 -5.81 -10.21
N ARG A 278 -10.81 -4.74 -9.46
CA ARG A 278 -11.06 -3.40 -10.01
C ARG A 278 -9.82 -2.82 -10.69
N SER A 279 -8.64 -3.03 -10.12
CA SER A 279 -7.39 -2.48 -10.67
C SER A 279 -6.94 -3.13 -11.97
N GLN A 280 -7.29 -4.40 -12.19
CA GLN A 280 -6.89 -5.16 -13.37
C GLN A 280 -7.98 -5.21 -14.46
N GLN A 281 -9.03 -4.38 -14.32
CA GLN A 281 -10.17 -4.32 -15.25
C GLN A 281 -10.78 -5.70 -15.56
N ALA A 282 -10.87 -6.56 -14.55
CA ALA A 282 -11.47 -7.88 -14.75
C ALA A 282 -12.97 -7.78 -14.99
N ASP A 283 -13.51 -8.82 -15.63
CA ASP A 283 -14.91 -8.89 -16.03
C ASP A 283 -15.86 -8.64 -14.86
N ALA A 284 -16.98 -8.00 -15.16
CA ALA A 284 -18.00 -7.67 -14.16
C ALA A 284 -18.55 -8.93 -13.44
N VAL A 285 -18.54 -10.07 -14.13
CA VAL A 285 -18.90 -11.39 -13.57
C VAL A 285 -17.90 -11.81 -12.48
N ALA A 286 -16.59 -11.76 -12.76
CA ALA A 286 -15.57 -12.10 -11.78
C ALA A 286 -15.61 -11.16 -10.56
N THR A 287 -15.89 -9.87 -10.79
CA THR A 287 -16.10 -8.89 -9.70
C THR A 287 -17.29 -9.25 -8.82
N ALA A 288 -18.40 -9.65 -9.43
CA ALA A 288 -19.60 -10.07 -8.70
C ALA A 288 -19.34 -11.33 -7.86
N GLU A 289 -18.56 -12.29 -8.35
CA GLU A 289 -18.20 -13.49 -7.56
C GLU A 289 -17.37 -13.16 -6.31
N VAL A 290 -16.40 -12.24 -6.43
CA VAL A 290 -15.59 -11.78 -5.29
C VAL A 290 -16.46 -11.08 -4.25
N LEU A 291 -17.36 -10.20 -4.70
CA LEU A 291 -18.32 -9.50 -3.83
C LEU A 291 -19.31 -10.47 -3.17
N ARG A 292 -19.76 -11.50 -3.89
CA ARG A 292 -20.59 -12.57 -3.33
C ARG A 292 -19.86 -13.30 -2.21
N LYS A 293 -18.62 -13.77 -2.46
CA LYS A 293 -17.81 -14.44 -1.43
C LYS A 293 -17.56 -13.54 -0.21
N TYR A 294 -17.35 -12.23 -0.43
CA TYR A 294 -17.20 -11.27 0.66
C TYR A 294 -18.49 -11.08 1.47
N GLY A 295 -19.63 -10.91 0.80
CA GLY A 295 -20.94 -10.84 1.45
C GLY A 295 -21.28 -12.13 2.20
N ASP A 296 -20.85 -13.30 1.71
CA ASP A 296 -21.04 -14.58 2.38
C ASP A 296 -20.25 -14.66 3.69
N HIS A 297 -19.00 -14.19 3.67
CA HIS A 297 -18.14 -14.10 4.85
C HIS A 297 -18.69 -13.13 5.90
N LEU A 298 -19.09 -11.91 5.49
CA LEU A 298 -19.69 -10.93 6.40
C LEU A 298 -20.99 -11.42 7.02
N TYR A 299 -21.83 -12.09 6.22
CA TYR A 299 -23.05 -12.72 6.71
C TYR A 299 -22.75 -13.78 7.79
N SER A 300 -21.71 -14.60 7.59
CA SER A 300 -21.30 -15.60 8.61
C SER A 300 -20.79 -14.95 9.90
N LYS A 301 -20.25 -13.72 9.82
CA LYS A 301 -19.84 -12.90 10.96
C LYS A 301 -20.98 -12.12 11.64
N GLN A 302 -22.22 -12.28 11.16
CA GLN A 302 -23.40 -11.56 11.62
C GLN A 302 -23.39 -10.05 11.32
N ASP A 303 -22.52 -9.60 10.41
CA ASP A 303 -22.51 -8.22 9.92
C ASP A 303 -23.42 -8.11 8.69
N TYR A 304 -24.72 -8.02 8.95
CA TYR A 304 -25.75 -8.17 7.92
C TYR A 304 -25.89 -6.94 7.02
N ASP A 305 -25.66 -5.75 7.56
CA ASP A 305 -25.85 -4.49 6.84
C ASP A 305 -24.72 -4.28 5.82
N GLU A 306 -23.47 -4.49 6.26
CA GLU A 306 -22.32 -4.47 5.35
C GLU A 306 -22.37 -5.62 4.35
N ALA A 307 -22.77 -6.82 4.77
CA ALA A 307 -22.99 -7.94 3.83
C ALA A 307 -23.99 -7.54 2.73
N MET A 308 -25.09 -6.87 3.10
CA MET A 308 -26.10 -6.42 2.16
C MET A 308 -25.57 -5.36 1.18
N ALA A 309 -24.76 -4.41 1.67
CA ALA A 309 -24.11 -3.42 0.81
C ALA A 309 -23.25 -4.09 -0.28
N GLN A 310 -22.58 -5.21 0.03
CA GLN A 310 -21.81 -5.96 -0.95
C GLN A 310 -22.69 -6.69 -1.97
N TYR A 311 -23.79 -7.34 -1.53
CA TYR A 311 -24.72 -8.00 -2.45
C TYR A 311 -25.40 -7.02 -3.40
N ILE A 312 -25.71 -5.80 -2.95
CA ILE A 312 -26.27 -4.74 -3.81
C ILE A 312 -25.36 -4.46 -5.00
N ASN A 313 -24.04 -4.47 -4.80
CA ASN A 313 -23.06 -4.25 -5.87
C ASN A 313 -22.93 -5.43 -6.85
N THR A 314 -23.59 -6.57 -6.58
CA THR A 314 -23.62 -7.75 -7.47
C THR A 314 -24.86 -7.82 -8.35
N ILE A 315 -25.78 -6.86 -8.22
CA ILE A 315 -27.01 -6.79 -9.01
C ILE A 315 -26.67 -6.73 -10.51
N GLY A 316 -27.29 -7.62 -11.30
CA GLY A 316 -27.03 -7.78 -12.74
C GLY A 316 -26.17 -8.98 -13.10
N HIS A 317 -25.45 -9.56 -12.14
CA HIS A 317 -24.59 -10.73 -12.35
C HIS A 317 -24.90 -11.89 -11.38
N LEU A 318 -25.44 -11.59 -10.20
CA LEU A 318 -25.87 -12.60 -9.22
C LEU A 318 -27.40 -12.75 -9.21
N GLU A 319 -27.86 -14.00 -9.12
CA GLU A 319 -29.28 -14.35 -9.00
C GLU A 319 -29.91 -13.75 -7.71
N PRO A 320 -30.94 -12.89 -7.81
CA PRO A 320 -31.56 -12.24 -6.66
C PRO A 320 -32.09 -13.22 -5.61
N SER A 321 -32.59 -14.38 -6.06
CA SER A 321 -33.11 -15.44 -5.20
C SER A 321 -32.09 -15.92 -4.15
N TYR A 322 -30.80 -15.96 -4.50
CA TYR A 322 -29.72 -16.35 -3.58
C TYR A 322 -29.65 -15.41 -2.37
N VAL A 323 -29.68 -14.10 -2.62
CA VAL A 323 -29.60 -13.08 -1.57
C VAL A 323 -30.91 -13.04 -0.77
N ILE A 324 -32.06 -13.06 -1.45
CA ILE A 324 -33.37 -12.97 -0.79
C ILE A 324 -33.55 -14.13 0.19
N GLN A 325 -33.32 -15.38 -0.24
CA GLN A 325 -33.47 -16.57 0.62
C GLN A 325 -32.60 -16.49 1.89
N LYS A 326 -31.42 -15.88 1.78
CA LYS A 326 -30.50 -15.73 2.91
C LYS A 326 -30.99 -14.72 3.95
N PHE A 327 -31.84 -13.76 3.60
CA PHE A 327 -32.26 -12.67 4.47
C PHE A 327 -33.77 -12.67 4.81
N LEU A 328 -34.51 -13.75 4.53
CA LEU A 328 -35.98 -13.85 4.78
C LEU A 328 -36.42 -13.77 6.26
N ASP A 329 -35.49 -13.73 7.21
CA ASP A 329 -35.80 -13.59 8.63
C ASP A 329 -36.53 -12.26 8.93
N ALA A 330 -37.55 -12.30 9.78
CA ALA A 330 -38.38 -11.15 10.14
C ALA A 330 -37.57 -10.01 10.77
N GLN A 331 -36.44 -10.31 11.42
CA GLN A 331 -35.55 -9.30 12.00
C GLN A 331 -34.76 -8.50 10.94
N ARG A 332 -34.72 -8.97 9.69
CA ARG A 332 -33.83 -8.45 8.63
C ARG A 332 -34.60 -7.88 7.44
N ILE A 333 -35.88 -7.61 7.66
CA ILE A 333 -36.78 -7.09 6.63
C ILE A 333 -36.25 -5.80 5.98
N TYR A 334 -35.56 -4.93 6.74
CA TYR A 334 -34.94 -3.72 6.22
C TYR A 334 -33.87 -4.00 5.16
N ASN A 335 -33.03 -5.02 5.37
CA ASN A 335 -31.96 -5.38 4.44
C ASN A 335 -32.52 -5.98 3.14
N VAL A 336 -33.52 -6.86 3.23
CA VAL A 336 -34.23 -7.37 2.04
C VAL A 336 -34.94 -6.24 1.29
N THR A 337 -35.59 -5.32 2.01
CA THR A 337 -36.27 -4.16 1.42
C THR A 337 -35.28 -3.30 0.64
N ASN A 338 -34.10 -3.02 1.22
CA ASN A 338 -33.07 -2.22 0.57
C ASN A 338 -32.55 -2.89 -0.72
N TYR A 339 -32.28 -4.21 -0.66
CA TYR A 339 -31.85 -4.98 -1.82
C TYR A 339 -32.90 -4.97 -2.94
N LEU A 340 -34.16 -5.26 -2.62
CA LEU A 340 -35.26 -5.28 -3.59
C LEU A 340 -35.52 -3.91 -4.19
N LYS A 341 -35.44 -2.84 -3.39
CA LYS A 341 -35.51 -1.47 -3.89
C LYS A 341 -34.41 -1.20 -4.91
N LYS A 342 -33.17 -1.57 -4.61
CA LYS A 342 -32.04 -1.32 -5.51
C LYS A 342 -32.06 -2.20 -6.77
N LEU A 343 -32.57 -3.42 -6.66
CA LEU A 343 -32.84 -4.31 -7.80
C LEU A 343 -33.86 -3.70 -8.75
N HIS A 344 -34.89 -3.08 -8.18
CA HIS A 344 -35.96 -2.41 -8.90
C HIS A 344 -35.50 -1.12 -9.58
N GLU A 345 -34.72 -0.28 -8.90
CA GLU A 345 -34.08 0.92 -9.49
C GLU A 345 -33.20 0.57 -10.71
N ASN A 346 -32.57 -0.60 -10.71
CA ASN A 346 -31.77 -1.09 -11.85
C ASN A 346 -32.61 -1.75 -12.95
N GLY A 347 -33.93 -1.85 -12.80
CA GLY A 347 -34.84 -2.41 -13.82
C GLY A 347 -34.77 -3.93 -14.00
N LEU A 348 -34.09 -4.64 -13.09
CA LEU A 348 -33.88 -6.09 -13.14
C LEU A 348 -34.85 -6.86 -12.23
N ALA A 349 -35.85 -6.19 -11.67
CA ALA A 349 -36.85 -6.81 -10.80
C ALA A 349 -37.89 -7.58 -11.63
N ALA A 350 -38.10 -8.85 -11.26
CA ALA A 350 -39.22 -9.66 -11.72
C ALA A 350 -40.49 -9.38 -10.89
N LYS A 351 -41.64 -9.82 -11.40
CA LYS A 351 -42.96 -9.64 -10.76
C LYS A 351 -43.00 -10.13 -9.30
N ASP A 352 -42.35 -11.26 -9.02
CA ASP A 352 -42.27 -11.84 -7.67
C ASP A 352 -41.47 -10.96 -6.71
N HIS A 353 -40.40 -10.30 -7.21
CA HIS A 353 -39.58 -9.38 -6.41
C HIS A 353 -40.34 -8.11 -6.05
N THR A 354 -41.13 -7.57 -6.98
CA THR A 354 -42.00 -6.40 -6.73
C THR A 354 -43.09 -6.74 -5.71
N THR A 355 -43.69 -7.92 -5.80
CA THR A 355 -44.67 -8.40 -4.81
C THR A 355 -44.04 -8.53 -3.42
N LEU A 356 -42.84 -9.11 -3.34
CA LEU A 356 -42.12 -9.24 -2.08
C LEU A 356 -41.75 -7.86 -1.49
N LEU A 357 -41.37 -6.90 -2.32
CA LEU A 357 -41.07 -5.53 -1.90
C LEU A 357 -42.30 -4.83 -1.32
N LEU A 358 -43.46 -4.96 -1.96
CA LEU A 358 -44.73 -4.43 -1.44
C LEU A 358 -45.07 -5.06 -0.08
N ASN A 359 -44.96 -6.39 0.03
CA ASN A 359 -45.16 -7.08 1.30
C ASN A 359 -44.19 -6.61 2.40
N CYS A 360 -42.94 -6.28 2.04
CA CYS A 360 -41.96 -5.71 2.95
C CYS A 360 -42.39 -4.32 3.45
N TYR A 361 -42.79 -3.41 2.57
CA TYR A 361 -43.27 -2.07 2.96
C TYR A 361 -44.51 -2.13 3.87
N MET A 362 -45.44 -3.04 3.59
CA MET A 362 -46.62 -3.26 4.42
C MET A 362 -46.26 -3.70 5.84
N LYS A 363 -45.32 -4.64 5.98
CA LYS A 363 -44.85 -5.09 7.30
C LYS A 363 -44.09 -3.99 8.05
N LEU A 364 -43.39 -3.12 7.34
CA LEU A 364 -42.67 -1.97 7.89
C LEU A 364 -43.58 -0.76 8.20
N LYS A 365 -44.85 -0.79 7.77
CA LYS A 365 -45.82 0.31 7.88
C LYS A 365 -45.33 1.63 7.28
N ASP A 366 -44.46 1.58 6.28
CA ASP A 366 -43.93 2.76 5.60
C ASP A 366 -44.86 3.17 4.44
N VAL A 367 -45.94 3.87 4.82
CA VAL A 367 -47.03 4.27 3.91
C VAL A 367 -46.56 5.30 2.86
N GLU A 368 -45.63 6.18 3.22
CA GLU A 368 -45.15 7.24 2.33
C GLU A 368 -44.32 6.68 1.17
N LYS A 369 -43.41 5.74 1.44
CA LYS A 369 -42.60 5.11 0.39
C LYS A 369 -43.44 4.20 -0.50
N LEU A 370 -44.43 3.52 0.06
CA LEU A 370 -45.40 2.74 -0.70
C LEU A 370 -46.19 3.64 -1.67
N ASP A 371 -46.67 4.78 -1.16
CA ASP A 371 -47.45 5.75 -1.94
C ASP A 371 -46.61 6.39 -3.07
N LEU A 372 -45.34 6.70 -2.80
CA LEU A 372 -44.41 7.21 -3.82
C LEU A 372 -44.10 6.16 -4.88
N PHE A 373 -43.83 4.92 -4.46
CA PHE A 373 -43.51 3.81 -5.37
C PHE A 373 -44.64 3.54 -6.37
N ILE A 374 -45.88 3.55 -5.87
CA ILE A 374 -47.09 3.37 -6.68
C ILE A 374 -47.32 4.53 -7.65
N LYS A 375 -46.99 5.76 -7.26
CA LYS A 375 -47.22 6.96 -8.10
C LYS A 375 -46.18 7.11 -9.22
N SER A 376 -44.97 6.57 -9.05
CA SER A 376 -43.83 6.78 -9.94
C SER A 376 -43.73 5.81 -11.13
N GLU A 377 -44.47 4.71 -11.16
CA GLU A 377 -44.24 3.63 -12.15
C GLU A 377 -45.34 3.45 -13.21
N ASP A 378 -44.90 3.02 -14.40
CA ASP A 378 -45.73 2.54 -15.51
C ASP A 378 -46.37 1.19 -15.19
N GLU A 379 -47.63 1.01 -15.57
CA GLU A 379 -48.54 -0.13 -15.30
C GLU A 379 -48.01 -1.52 -15.69
N HIS A 380 -46.91 -1.59 -16.43
CA HIS A 380 -46.43 -2.81 -17.09
C HIS A 380 -45.46 -3.67 -16.24
N LYS A 381 -45.04 -3.19 -15.05
CA LYS A 381 -44.04 -3.90 -14.22
C LYS A 381 -44.60 -4.60 -12.98
N PHE A 382 -45.84 -4.35 -12.59
CA PHE A 382 -46.45 -4.93 -11.38
C PHE A 382 -47.70 -5.75 -11.71
N ASP A 383 -47.95 -6.78 -10.90
CA ASP A 383 -49.27 -7.40 -10.88
C ASP A 383 -50.21 -6.50 -10.07
N VAL A 384 -51.03 -5.74 -10.79
CA VAL A 384 -52.04 -4.82 -10.26
C VAL A 384 -52.94 -5.53 -9.25
N GLU A 385 -53.27 -6.80 -9.48
CA GLU A 385 -54.18 -7.56 -8.61
C GLU A 385 -53.52 -7.90 -7.27
N THR A 386 -52.25 -8.31 -7.30
CA THR A 386 -51.50 -8.58 -6.08
C THR A 386 -51.18 -7.30 -5.31
N ALA A 387 -50.87 -6.20 -6.01
CA ALA A 387 -50.67 -4.90 -5.37
C ALA A 387 -51.94 -4.39 -4.68
N ILE A 388 -53.11 -4.51 -5.32
CA ILE A 388 -54.40 -4.13 -4.72
C ILE A 388 -54.69 -5.00 -3.49
N LYS A 389 -54.61 -6.33 -3.59
CA LYS A 389 -54.83 -7.25 -2.45
C LYS A 389 -53.90 -7.00 -1.26
N VAL A 390 -52.64 -6.63 -1.55
CA VAL A 390 -51.66 -6.33 -0.51
C VAL A 390 -51.97 -4.98 0.13
N CYS A 391 -52.33 -3.95 -0.64
CA CYS A 391 -52.63 -2.62 -0.14
C CYS A 391 -54.03 -2.45 0.48
N GLU A 392 -54.99 -3.32 0.16
CA GLU A 392 -56.31 -3.43 0.82
C GLU A 392 -56.19 -3.51 2.35
N ARG A 393 -55.12 -4.12 2.86
CA ARG A 393 -54.89 -4.29 4.31
C ARG A 393 -54.52 -3.00 5.06
N LEU A 394 -54.17 -1.91 4.38
CA LEU A 394 -53.73 -0.66 5.03
C LEU A 394 -54.51 0.60 4.63
N ILE A 395 -55.48 0.52 3.71
CA ILE A 395 -56.34 1.64 3.26
C ILE A 395 -55.53 2.95 3.09
N THR A 396 -54.67 3.01 2.08
CA THR A 396 -53.86 4.21 1.81
C THR A 396 -54.38 4.95 0.57
N THR A 397 -54.17 6.27 0.51
CA THR A 397 -54.61 7.13 -0.61
C THR A 397 -54.09 6.70 -1.99
N SER A 398 -53.07 5.84 -2.02
CA SER A 398 -52.50 5.32 -3.26
C SER A 398 -53.23 4.12 -3.83
N THR A 399 -53.92 3.31 -3.03
CA THR A 399 -54.83 2.26 -3.56
C THR A 399 -55.87 2.85 -4.50
N ARG A 400 -56.43 4.00 -4.11
CA ARG A 400 -57.32 4.85 -4.90
C ARG A 400 -56.67 5.31 -6.20
N CYS A 401 -55.40 5.76 -6.16
CA CYS A 401 -54.71 6.22 -7.36
C CYS A 401 -54.40 5.09 -8.36
N THR A 402 -53.99 3.91 -7.89
CA THR A 402 -53.64 2.76 -8.75
C THR A 402 -54.85 2.18 -9.47
N SER A 403 -55.97 2.02 -8.75
CA SER A 403 -57.20 1.45 -9.29
C SER A 403 -57.89 2.39 -10.29
N LYS A 404 -57.77 3.71 -10.10
CA LYS A 404 -58.23 4.72 -11.07
C LYS A 404 -57.42 4.72 -12.38
N LYS A 405 -56.10 4.51 -12.30
CA LYS A 405 -55.19 4.51 -13.46
C LYS A 405 -55.30 3.22 -14.28
N SER A 406 -55.33 2.06 -13.61
CA SER A 406 -55.31 0.72 -14.23
C SER A 406 -56.61 0.26 -14.92
N GLY A 407 -57.60 1.16 -15.10
CA GLY A 407 -58.85 0.85 -15.82
C GLY A 407 -59.76 -0.19 -15.16
N ARG A 408 -59.51 -0.58 -13.90
CA ARG A 408 -60.34 -1.54 -13.15
C ARG A 408 -61.32 -0.80 -12.23
N HIS A 409 -62.40 -0.32 -12.83
CA HIS A 409 -63.41 0.54 -12.19
C HIS A 409 -64.15 -0.14 -11.03
N GLU A 410 -64.38 -1.45 -11.10
CA GLU A 410 -65.06 -2.24 -10.05
C GLU A 410 -64.32 -2.15 -8.71
N TRP A 411 -63.00 -2.36 -8.72
CA TRP A 411 -62.18 -2.33 -7.50
C TRP A 411 -62.04 -0.90 -6.93
N TYR A 412 -61.94 0.12 -7.80
CA TYR A 412 -61.90 1.52 -7.36
C TYR A 412 -63.18 1.92 -6.62
N LEU A 413 -64.34 1.52 -7.15
CA LEU A 413 -65.63 1.82 -6.55
C LEU A 413 -65.88 1.03 -5.27
N LYS A 414 -65.43 -0.23 -5.20
CA LYS A 414 -65.47 -1.01 -3.97
C LYS A 414 -64.73 -0.32 -2.83
N ILE A 415 -63.50 0.17 -3.10
CA ILE A 415 -62.68 0.86 -2.10
C ILE A 415 -63.33 2.18 -1.65
N LEU A 416 -63.93 2.94 -2.57
CA LEU A 416 -64.59 4.21 -2.23
C LEU A 416 -65.88 4.03 -1.42
N LEU A 417 -66.66 3.00 -1.75
CA LEU A 417 -68.01 2.76 -1.20
C LEU A 417 -67.98 1.93 0.09
N GLU A 418 -67.16 0.88 0.18
CA GLU A 418 -67.14 -0.04 1.32
C GLU A 418 -66.10 0.38 2.38
N ASP A 419 -64.90 0.80 1.97
CA ASP A 419 -63.78 1.00 2.91
C ASP A 419 -63.60 2.47 3.35
N LEU A 420 -63.85 3.44 2.47
CA LEU A 420 -63.60 4.87 2.72
C LEU A 420 -64.86 5.71 2.99
N GLY A 421 -66.05 5.24 2.60
CA GLY A 421 -67.31 5.99 2.76
C GLY A 421 -67.34 7.33 2.00
N MET A 422 -66.58 7.45 0.91
CA MET A 422 -66.48 8.68 0.10
C MET A 422 -67.44 8.63 -1.09
N TYR A 423 -68.73 8.69 -0.79
CA TYR A 423 -69.81 8.48 -1.75
C TYR A 423 -69.88 9.56 -2.85
N ASP A 424 -69.54 10.81 -2.53
CA ASP A 424 -69.53 11.91 -3.50
C ASP A 424 -68.48 11.70 -4.61
N GLU A 425 -67.28 11.24 -4.25
CA GLU A 425 -66.23 10.92 -5.22
C GLU A 425 -66.58 9.67 -6.04
N ALA A 426 -67.23 8.68 -5.42
CA ALA A 426 -67.70 7.48 -6.11
C ALA A 426 -68.75 7.82 -7.17
N LEU A 427 -69.73 8.66 -6.84
CA LEU A 427 -70.77 9.11 -7.76
C LEU A 427 -70.20 9.95 -8.91
N GLN A 428 -69.26 10.87 -8.63
CA GLN A 428 -68.57 11.62 -9.67
C GLN A 428 -67.76 10.72 -10.60
N TYR A 429 -67.17 9.64 -10.07
CA TYR A 429 -66.43 8.69 -10.88
C TYR A 429 -67.35 7.82 -11.74
N ILE A 430 -68.45 7.27 -11.19
CA ILE A 430 -69.47 6.52 -11.96
C ILE A 430 -70.00 7.36 -13.13
N ASN A 431 -70.25 8.65 -12.89
CA ASN A 431 -70.73 9.57 -13.93
C ASN A 431 -69.70 9.84 -15.05
N SER A 432 -68.42 9.54 -14.82
CA SER A 432 -67.36 9.66 -15.82
C SER A 432 -67.08 8.38 -16.61
N LEU A 433 -67.72 7.25 -16.27
CA LEU A 433 -67.56 5.95 -16.94
C LEU A 433 -68.46 5.82 -18.18
N GLU A 434 -68.12 4.90 -19.07
CA GLU A 434 -69.00 4.53 -20.19
C GLU A 434 -70.31 3.89 -19.67
N LEU A 435 -71.43 4.20 -20.34
CA LEU A 435 -72.79 3.82 -19.94
C LEU A 435 -72.97 2.32 -19.65
N SER A 436 -72.23 1.45 -20.35
CA SER A 436 -72.26 0.00 -20.17
C SER A 436 -71.63 -0.45 -18.84
N GLN A 437 -70.54 0.19 -18.42
CA GLN A 437 -69.84 -0.13 -17.18
C GLN A 437 -70.48 0.53 -15.96
N ALA A 438 -71.02 1.75 -16.14
CA ALA A 438 -71.80 2.45 -15.12
C ALA A 438 -73.07 1.65 -14.72
N ASP A 439 -73.77 1.03 -15.68
CA ASP A 439 -74.99 0.26 -15.38
C ASP A 439 -74.69 -1.04 -14.59
N VAL A 440 -73.55 -1.69 -14.84
CA VAL A 440 -73.12 -2.88 -14.07
C VAL A 440 -72.73 -2.49 -12.64
N THR A 441 -71.93 -1.43 -12.48
CA THR A 441 -71.46 -0.98 -11.17
C THR A 441 -72.58 -0.38 -10.31
N ILE A 442 -73.52 0.37 -10.91
CA ILE A 442 -74.71 0.86 -10.20
C ILE A 442 -75.55 -0.32 -9.70
N LYS A 443 -75.75 -1.38 -10.49
CA LYS A 443 -76.53 -2.55 -10.03
C LYS A 443 -75.89 -3.29 -8.85
N GLU A 444 -74.57 -3.42 -8.87
CA GLU A 444 -73.83 -4.14 -7.84
C GLU A 444 -73.79 -3.35 -6.51
N TYR A 445 -73.63 -2.03 -6.58
CA TYR A 445 -73.53 -1.16 -5.39
C TYR A 445 -74.79 -0.34 -5.06
N ALA A 446 -75.89 -0.50 -5.82
CA ALA A 446 -77.15 0.24 -5.64
C ALA A 446 -77.66 0.17 -4.20
N LYS A 447 -77.53 -0.99 -3.56
CA LYS A 447 -78.02 -1.17 -2.19
C LYS A 447 -77.27 -0.30 -1.18
N ILE A 448 -75.95 -0.17 -1.34
CA ILE A 448 -75.09 0.65 -0.48
C ILE A 448 -75.32 2.15 -0.79
N LEU A 449 -75.52 2.50 -2.06
CA LEU A 449 -75.79 3.88 -2.50
C LEU A 449 -77.19 4.39 -2.12
N ILE A 450 -78.17 3.50 -1.94
CA ILE A 450 -79.56 3.83 -1.55
C ILE A 450 -79.72 3.92 -0.01
N GLU A 451 -78.82 3.28 0.76
CA GLU A 451 -78.82 3.34 2.23
C GLU A 451 -78.15 4.62 2.80
N LEU A 452 -77.67 5.52 1.93
CA LEU A 452 -77.30 6.91 2.23
C LEU A 452 -78.52 7.80 2.40
#